data_AF-A0A7Y5QXT4-F1
#
_entry.id   AF-A0A7Y5QXT4-F1
#
_cell.length_a   1.000
_cell.length_b   1.000
_cell.length_c   1.000
_cell.angle_alpha   90.00
_cell.angle_beta   90.00
_cell.angle_gamma   90.00
#
_symmetry.space_group_name_H-M   'P 1'
#
loop_
_entity.id
_entity.type
_entity.pdbx_description
1 polymer ?
#
loop_
_entity_poly.entity_id
_entity_poly.type
_entity_poly.pdbx_seq_one_letter_code
_entity_poly.pdbx_strand_id
1 'polypeptide(L)'
;MSDSESAEAVVVARLAWRTIQPSELGVDAVDWSRVFELAARERCASLVWIRNASLIRALAPADLAARWRGRTLSAGAAAREQVVELSDVVTALEAAGVAPIVLKGLPLSQLLYEDVSARPVTDIDLFVPVTQREAAHEELCRI
;
A
#
# COMPACT_ATOMS: atom_id res chain seq x y z
N MET A 1 -12.05 -12.38 19.00
CA MET A 1 -10.60 -12.28 18.77
C MET A 1 -9.95 -13.25 19.72
N SER A 2 -9.33 -14.32 19.24
CA SER A 2 -8.59 -15.26 20.10
C SER A 2 -7.23 -14.66 20.51
N ASP A 3 -6.62 -15.17 21.58
CA ASP A 3 -5.31 -14.67 22.05
C ASP A 3 -4.20 -14.80 20.99
N SER A 4 -4.25 -15.85 20.17
CA SER A 4 -3.32 -16.05 19.04
C SER A 4 -3.46 -14.92 18.00
N GLU A 5 -4.68 -14.64 17.51
CA GLU A 5 -4.90 -13.59 16.51
C GLU A 5 -4.38 -12.21 16.95
N SER A 6 -4.46 -11.93 18.26
CA SER A 6 -3.93 -10.71 18.86
C SER A 6 -2.39 -10.67 18.82
N ALA A 7 -1.72 -11.80 19.02
CA ALA A 7 -0.27 -11.90 18.94
C ALA A 7 0.26 -11.71 17.50
N GLU A 8 -0.35 -12.35 16.49
CA GLU A 8 0.11 -12.15 15.10
C GLU A 8 -0.22 -10.75 14.58
N ALA A 9 -1.32 -10.12 15.04
CA ALA A 9 -1.60 -8.73 14.72
C ALA A 9 -0.51 -7.79 15.26
N VAL A 10 -0.01 -8.05 16.48
CA VAL A 10 1.14 -7.33 17.04
C VAL A 10 2.40 -7.56 16.19
N VAL A 11 2.65 -8.80 15.75
CA VAL A 11 3.79 -9.09 14.85
C VAL A 11 3.67 -8.29 13.55
N VAL A 12 2.50 -8.27 12.91
CA VAL A 12 2.25 -7.48 11.69
C VAL A 12 2.52 -6.00 11.93
N ALA A 13 1.98 -5.43 13.02
CA ALA A 13 2.19 -4.02 13.35
C ALA A 13 3.67 -3.70 13.57
N ARG A 14 4.39 -4.55 14.31
CA ARG A 14 5.82 -4.35 14.60
C ARG A 14 6.69 -4.49 13.35
N LEU A 15 6.38 -5.45 12.47
CA LEU A 15 7.04 -5.56 11.16
C LEU A 15 6.78 -4.31 10.31
N ALA A 16 5.53 -3.86 10.24
CA ALA A 16 5.18 -2.69 9.47
C ALA A 16 5.85 -1.43 10.02
N TRP A 17 6.01 -1.28 11.35
CA TRP A 17 6.64 -0.11 11.98
C TRP A 17 8.17 -0.24 12.13
N ARG A 18 8.78 -1.34 11.65
CA ARG A 18 10.21 -1.67 11.82
C ARG A 18 10.67 -1.69 13.28
N THR A 19 9.82 -2.16 14.19
CA THR A 19 10.10 -2.21 15.63
C THR A 19 10.37 -3.64 16.12
N ILE A 20 10.75 -4.55 15.22
CA ILE A 20 11.07 -5.94 15.55
C ILE A 20 12.51 -6.25 15.15
N GLN A 21 13.24 -6.91 16.05
CA GLN A 21 14.55 -7.46 15.74
C GLN A 21 14.41 -8.92 15.30
N PRO A 22 15.24 -9.41 14.35
CA PRO A 22 15.18 -10.81 13.92
C PRO A 22 15.31 -11.81 15.08
N SER A 23 16.10 -11.48 16.11
CA SER A 23 16.31 -12.30 17.30
C SER A 23 15.07 -12.44 18.19
N GLU A 24 14.06 -11.59 18.00
CA GLU A 24 12.80 -11.61 18.78
C GLU A 24 11.73 -12.47 18.12
N LEU A 25 11.94 -12.92 16.88
CA LEU A 25 11.02 -13.80 16.16
C LEU A 25 11.59 -15.22 16.15
N GLY A 26 11.03 -16.10 16.97
CA GLY A 26 11.30 -17.53 16.88
C GLY A 26 10.67 -18.10 15.60
N VAL A 27 11.43 -18.88 14.82
CA VAL A 27 10.96 -19.51 13.57
C VAL A 27 9.70 -20.36 13.80
N ASP A 28 9.64 -21.08 14.92
CA ASP A 28 8.52 -21.96 15.28
C ASP A 28 7.43 -21.27 16.12
N ALA A 29 7.66 -20.01 16.53
CA ALA A 29 6.72 -19.27 17.40
C ALA A 29 5.72 -18.43 16.61
N VAL A 30 5.90 -18.29 15.29
CA VAL A 30 5.14 -17.37 14.44
C VAL A 30 4.44 -18.16 13.35
N ASP A 31 3.11 -18.10 13.35
CA ASP A 31 2.33 -18.57 12.21
C ASP A 31 2.46 -17.57 11.05
N TRP A 32 3.43 -17.80 10.18
CA TRP A 32 3.68 -16.95 9.01
C TRP A 32 2.52 -16.92 8.01
N SER A 33 1.70 -17.97 7.95
CA SER A 33 0.49 -17.97 7.12
C SER A 33 -0.50 -16.96 7.68
N ARG A 34 -0.72 -17.00 9.01
CA ARG A 34 -1.61 -16.07 9.69
C ARG A 34 -1.11 -14.63 9.62
N VAL A 35 0.19 -14.39 9.80
CA VAL A 35 0.81 -13.07 9.64
C VAL A 35 0.61 -12.53 8.22
N PHE A 36 0.77 -13.37 7.19
CA PHE A 36 0.50 -12.96 5.80
C PHE A 36 -0.97 -12.60 5.60
N GLU A 37 -1.90 -13.44 6.05
CA GLU A 37 -3.34 -13.19 5.91
C GLU A 37 -3.77 -11.91 6.62
N LEU A 38 -3.28 -11.70 7.83
CA LEU A 38 -3.54 -10.49 8.61
C LEU A 38 -3.00 -9.25 7.90
N ALA A 39 -1.72 -9.27 7.51
CA ALA A 39 -1.14 -8.15 6.77
C ALA A 39 -1.85 -7.91 5.44
N ALA A 40 -2.35 -8.98 4.82
CA ALA A 40 -3.07 -8.90 3.56
C ALA A 40 -4.42 -8.22 3.72
N ARG A 41 -5.18 -8.62 4.76
CA ARG A 41 -6.48 -8.06 5.13
C ARG A 41 -6.38 -6.62 5.59
N GLU A 42 -5.39 -6.30 6.41
CA GLU A 42 -5.13 -4.93 6.90
C GLU A 42 -4.41 -4.05 5.85
N ARG A 43 -4.26 -4.55 4.62
CA ARG A 43 -3.65 -3.83 3.47
C ARG A 43 -2.23 -3.30 3.71
N CYS A 44 -1.48 -3.94 4.59
CA CYS A 44 -0.09 -3.59 4.89
C CYS A 44 0.92 -4.63 4.39
N ALA A 45 0.49 -5.64 3.63
CA ALA A 45 1.40 -6.69 3.16
C ALA A 45 2.55 -6.15 2.29
N SER A 46 2.28 -5.25 1.35
CA SER A 46 3.35 -4.67 0.53
C SER A 46 4.35 -3.90 1.40
N LEU A 47 3.86 -3.07 2.32
CA LEU A 47 4.68 -2.32 3.28
C LEU A 47 5.57 -3.23 4.15
N VAL A 48 4.98 -4.29 4.73
CA VAL A 48 5.73 -5.25 5.55
C VAL A 48 6.82 -5.94 4.73
N TRP A 49 6.52 -6.34 3.49
CA TRP A 49 7.50 -6.94 2.60
C TRP A 49 8.62 -5.96 2.22
N ILE A 50 8.29 -4.75 1.76
CA ILE A 50 9.27 -3.72 1.37
C ILE A 50 10.25 -3.45 2.51
N ARG A 51 9.75 -3.42 3.75
CA ARG A 51 10.55 -3.11 4.94
C ARG A 51 11.34 -4.33 5.46
N ASN A 52 10.87 -5.55 5.24
CA ASN A 52 11.37 -6.75 5.94
C ASN A 52 11.65 -7.95 5.02
N ALA A 53 11.79 -7.76 3.70
CA ALA A 53 11.94 -8.86 2.75
C ALA A 53 13.06 -9.85 3.14
N SER A 54 14.20 -9.36 3.62
CA SER A 54 15.32 -10.20 4.05
C SER A 54 14.95 -11.08 5.25
N LEU A 55 14.24 -10.52 6.24
CA LEU A 55 13.79 -11.24 7.43
C LEU A 55 12.73 -12.27 7.06
N ILE A 56 11.74 -11.90 6.25
CA ILE A 56 10.67 -12.80 5.81
C ILE A 56 11.26 -13.97 5.01
N ARG A 57 12.25 -13.71 4.14
CA ARG A 57 12.94 -14.79 3.42
C ARG A 57 13.75 -15.72 4.32
N ALA A 58 14.27 -15.22 5.44
CA ALA A 58 15.08 -16.00 6.35
C ALA A 58 14.23 -16.87 7.29
N LEU A 59 13.04 -16.39 7.69
CA LEU A 59 12.26 -17.01 8.76
C LEU A 59 10.94 -17.64 8.29
N ALA A 60 10.34 -17.18 7.18
CA ALA A 60 9.08 -17.72 6.69
C ALA A 60 9.32 -18.90 5.71
N PRO A 61 8.37 -19.86 5.63
CA PRO A 61 8.33 -20.85 4.56
C PRO A 61 8.49 -20.22 3.16
N ALA A 62 9.22 -20.90 2.28
CA ALA A 62 9.62 -20.35 0.98
C ALA A 62 8.43 -19.99 0.07
N ASP A 63 7.36 -20.79 0.13
CA ASP A 63 6.11 -20.55 -0.59
C ASP A 63 5.40 -19.28 -0.08
N LEU A 64 5.39 -19.05 1.24
CA LEU A 64 4.85 -17.82 1.82
C LEU A 64 5.70 -16.61 1.42
N ALA A 65 7.02 -16.68 1.52
CA ALA A 65 7.90 -15.61 1.06
C ALA A 65 7.68 -15.29 -0.44
N ALA A 66 7.42 -16.30 -1.27
CA ALA A 66 7.05 -16.11 -2.68
C ALA A 66 5.68 -15.43 -2.83
N ARG A 67 4.67 -15.78 -2.02
CA ARG A 67 3.35 -15.11 -2.00
C ARG A 67 3.45 -13.63 -1.62
N TRP A 68 4.24 -13.31 -0.59
CA TRP A 68 4.53 -11.92 -0.22
C TRP A 68 5.14 -11.15 -1.39
N ARG A 69 6.19 -11.71 -2.01
CA ARG A 69 6.82 -11.12 -3.20
C ARG A 69 5.82 -10.88 -4.33
N GLY A 70 5.03 -11.91 -4.68
CA GLY A 70 4.06 -11.84 -5.76
C GLY A 70 3.01 -10.75 -5.53
N ARG A 71 2.50 -10.63 -4.30
CA ARG A 71 1.54 -9.60 -3.93
C ARG A 71 2.14 -8.19 -4.05
N THR A 72 3.37 -7.98 -3.57
CA THR A 72 4.04 -6.68 -3.68
C THR A 72 4.31 -6.31 -5.14
N LEU A 73 4.73 -7.27 -5.97
CA LEU A 73 4.94 -7.02 -7.41
C LEU A 73 3.63 -6.65 -8.12
N SER A 74 2.54 -7.35 -7.82
CA SER A 74 1.22 -7.04 -8.37
C SER A 74 0.73 -5.66 -7.92
N ALA A 75 0.89 -5.32 -6.63
CA ALA A 75 0.58 -3.98 -6.12
C ALA A 75 1.43 -2.90 -6.81
N GLY A 76 2.71 -3.17 -7.08
CA GLY A 76 3.58 -2.24 -7.79
C GLY A 76 3.24 -2.10 -9.28
N ALA A 77 2.69 -3.12 -9.93
CA ALA A 77 2.17 -2.98 -11.29
C ALA A 77 0.94 -2.06 -11.31
N ALA A 78 -0.05 -2.33 -10.46
CA ALA A 78 -1.25 -1.51 -10.33
C ALA A 78 -0.92 -0.05 -9.94
N ALA A 79 0.03 0.16 -9.03
CA ALA A 79 0.48 1.49 -8.64
C ALA A 79 1.07 2.28 -9.81
N ARG A 80 1.78 1.63 -10.75
CA ARG A 80 2.32 2.30 -11.94
C ARG A 80 1.22 2.74 -12.89
N GLU A 81 0.24 1.87 -13.14
CA GLU A 81 -0.92 2.21 -13.97
C GLU A 81 -1.68 3.40 -13.38
N GLN A 82 -1.88 3.40 -12.07
CA GLN A 82 -2.56 4.51 -11.36
C GLN A 82 -1.74 5.80 -11.32
N VAL A 83 -0.40 5.75 -11.35
CA VAL A 83 0.44 6.96 -11.48
C VAL A 83 0.24 7.61 -12.85
N VAL A 84 0.14 6.80 -13.91
CA VAL A 84 -0.13 7.29 -15.26
C VAL A 84 -1.52 7.92 -15.30
N GLU A 85 -2.55 7.19 -14.84
CA GLU A 85 -3.92 7.69 -14.76
C GLU A 85 -4.02 9.00 -13.97
N LEU A 86 -3.36 9.08 -12.81
CA LEU A 86 -3.31 10.29 -12.00
C LEU A 86 -2.68 11.46 -12.77
N SER A 87 -1.59 11.21 -13.50
CA SER A 87 -0.92 12.22 -14.31
C SER A 87 -1.86 12.75 -15.40
N ASP A 88 -2.57 11.86 -16.08
CA ASP A 88 -3.48 12.20 -17.17
C ASP A 88 -4.67 13.01 -16.66
N VAL A 89 -5.30 12.58 -15.56
CA VAL A 89 -6.42 13.29 -14.93
C VAL A 89 -6.01 14.67 -14.43
N VAL A 90 -4.86 14.78 -13.75
CA VAL A 90 -4.37 16.08 -13.25
C VAL A 90 -4.09 17.03 -14.42
N THR A 91 -3.44 16.54 -15.48
CA THR A 91 -3.14 17.33 -16.67
C THR A 91 -4.41 17.84 -17.36
N ALA A 92 -5.43 16.98 -17.50
CA ALA A 92 -6.71 17.36 -18.11
C ALA A 92 -7.44 18.43 -17.28
N LEU A 93 -7.51 18.25 -15.96
CA LEU A 93 -8.14 19.22 -15.07
C LEU A 93 -7.42 20.57 -15.08
N GLU A 94 -6.08 20.58 -15.03
CA GLU A 94 -5.28 21.81 -15.12
C GLU A 94 -5.48 22.53 -16.46
N ALA A 95 -5.55 21.79 -17.58
CA ALA A 95 -5.83 22.34 -18.89
C ALA A 95 -7.24 22.96 -19.00
N ALA A 96 -8.20 22.45 -18.25
CA ALA A 96 -9.55 23.00 -18.11
C ALA A 96 -9.64 24.17 -17.10
N GLY A 97 -8.52 24.61 -16.52
CA GLY A 97 -8.48 25.69 -15.53
C GLY A 97 -8.96 25.30 -14.13
N VAL A 98 -9.10 23.99 -13.87
CA VAL A 98 -9.35 23.45 -12.52
C VAL A 98 -8.01 23.29 -11.80
N ALA A 99 -7.97 23.58 -10.50
CA ALA A 99 -6.78 23.44 -9.67
C ALA A 99 -6.92 22.21 -8.74
N PRO A 100 -6.67 20.99 -9.22
CA PRO A 100 -6.75 19.78 -8.40
C PRO A 100 -5.58 19.70 -7.41
N ILE A 101 -5.85 19.16 -6.22
CA ILE A 101 -4.84 18.79 -5.23
C ILE A 101 -5.01 17.30 -4.93
N VAL A 102 -3.94 16.52 -5.10
CA VAL A 102 -3.97 15.08 -4.75
C VAL A 102 -3.98 14.93 -3.23
N LEU A 103 -5.03 14.33 -2.68
CA LEU A 103 -5.24 14.30 -1.22
C LEU A 103 -4.52 13.16 -0.50
N LYS A 104 -4.54 11.97 -1.11
CA LYS A 104 -3.97 10.74 -0.54
C LYS A 104 -3.55 9.81 -1.67
N GLY A 105 -3.11 8.62 -1.30
CA GLY A 105 -2.82 7.57 -2.28
C GLY A 105 -1.35 7.55 -2.68
N LEU A 106 -1.05 7.52 -3.97
CA LEU A 106 0.29 7.23 -4.49
C LEU A 106 1.34 8.27 -4.08
N PRO A 107 1.11 9.61 -4.23
CA PRO A 107 2.13 10.58 -3.83
C PRO A 107 2.40 10.57 -2.33
N LEU A 108 1.36 10.36 -1.52
CA LEU A 108 1.51 10.23 -0.07
C LEU A 108 2.27 8.95 0.30
N SER A 109 2.05 7.85 -0.43
CA SER A 109 2.77 6.59 -0.22
C SER A 109 4.26 6.75 -0.57
N GLN A 110 4.57 7.44 -1.67
CA GLN A 110 5.94 7.82 -2.01
C GLN A 110 6.59 8.67 -0.93
N LEU A 111 5.87 9.64 -0.36
CA LEU A 111 6.40 10.52 0.69
C LEU A 111 6.64 9.79 2.02
N LEU A 112 5.69 8.96 2.46
CA LEU A 112 5.75 8.31 3.78
C LEU A 112 6.58 7.03 3.81
N TYR A 113 6.66 6.33 2.68
CA TYR A 113 7.25 4.98 2.60
C TYR A 113 8.38 4.87 1.58
N GLU A 114 8.66 5.93 0.83
CA GLU A 114 9.63 5.96 -0.27
C GLU A 114 9.30 4.99 -1.41
N ASP A 115 8.07 4.44 -1.43
CA ASP A 115 7.60 3.44 -2.38
C ASP A 115 6.09 3.57 -2.62
N VAL A 116 5.70 3.88 -3.86
CA VAL A 116 4.28 3.99 -4.28
C VAL A 116 3.47 2.71 -4.10
N SER A 117 4.11 1.54 -4.12
CA SER A 117 3.46 0.22 -4.00
C SER A 117 3.23 -0.22 -2.56
N ALA A 118 3.79 0.52 -1.59
CA ALA A 118 3.71 0.17 -0.18
C ALA A 118 2.28 0.12 0.36
N ARG A 119 1.41 0.98 -0.16
CA ARG A 119 -0.01 1.01 0.16
C ARG A 119 -0.81 0.82 -1.13
N PRO A 120 -1.39 -0.37 -1.36
CA PRO A 120 -2.32 -0.57 -2.48
C PRO A 120 -3.47 0.45 -2.40
N VAL A 121 -3.69 1.21 -3.47
CA VAL A 121 -4.80 2.15 -3.59
C VAL A 121 -5.80 1.61 -4.60
N THR A 122 -7.08 1.93 -4.41
CA THR A 122 -8.17 1.47 -5.31
C THR A 122 -8.81 2.63 -6.07
N ASP A 123 -8.50 3.84 -5.66
CA ASP A 123 -9.11 5.09 -6.08
C ASP A 123 -8.06 6.20 -6.18
N ILE A 124 -8.40 7.24 -6.94
CA ILE A 124 -7.68 8.51 -7.01
C ILE A 124 -8.57 9.56 -6.35
N ASP A 125 -8.04 10.21 -5.33
CA ASP A 125 -8.76 11.24 -4.59
C ASP A 125 -8.16 12.62 -4.83
N LEU A 126 -8.96 13.46 -5.46
CA LEU A 126 -8.62 14.84 -5.77
C LEU A 126 -9.51 15.78 -4.95
N PHE A 127 -8.88 16.78 -4.37
CA PHE A 127 -9.57 17.95 -3.86
C PHE A 127 -9.62 19.00 -4.96
N VAL A 128 -10.78 19.60 -5.16
CA VAL A 128 -10.97 20.78 -6.02
C VAL A 128 -11.72 21.84 -5.23
N PRO A 129 -11.45 23.14 -5.47
CA PRO A 129 -12.28 24.23 -4.96
C PRO A 129 -13.76 23.99 -5.28
N VAL A 130 -14.65 24.29 -4.33
CA VAL A 130 -16.10 24.07 -4.50
C VAL A 130 -16.64 24.76 -5.76
N THR A 131 -16.14 25.96 -6.06
CA THR A 131 -16.50 26.75 -7.24
C THR A 131 -16.06 26.11 -8.57
N GLN A 132 -15.17 25.13 -8.55
CA GLN A 132 -14.66 24.43 -9.72
C GLN A 132 -15.20 23.00 -9.85
N ARG A 133 -16.04 22.54 -8.92
CA ARG A 133 -16.49 21.14 -8.86
C ARG A 133 -17.28 20.71 -10.10
N GLU A 134 -18.12 21.59 -10.64
CA GLU A 134 -18.91 21.29 -11.84
C GLU A 134 -18.01 21.15 -13.07
N ALA A 135 -17.11 22.10 -13.30
CA ALA A 135 -16.11 22.02 -14.37
C ALA A 135 -15.23 20.76 -14.24
N ALA A 136 -14.81 20.41 -13.02
CA ALA A 136 -14.05 19.19 -12.77
C ALA A 136 -14.84 17.92 -13.12
N HIS A 137 -16.13 17.87 -12.75
CA HIS A 137 -16.98 16.73 -13.08
C HIS A 137 -17.20 16.60 -14.59
N GLU A 138 -17.46 17.71 -15.28
CA GLU A 138 -17.63 17.72 -16.73
C GLU A 138 -16.39 17.22 -17.45
N GLU A 139 -15.21 17.66 -17.03
CA GLU A 139 -13.96 17.23 -17.65
C GLU A 139 -13.69 15.74 -17.38
N LEU A 140 -13.89 15.26 -16.14
CA LEU A 140 -13.73 13.84 -15.80
C LEU A 140 -14.68 12.92 -16.57
N CYS A 141 -15.85 13.39 -17.00
CA CYS A 141 -16.77 12.61 -17.83
C CYS A 141 -16.35 12.49 -19.30
N ARG A 142 -15.34 13.24 -19.74
CA ARG A 142 -14.82 13.23 -21.13
C ARG A 142 -13.61 12.34 -21.32
N ILE A 143 -12.95 11.97 -20.23
CA ILE A 143 -11.76 11.10 -20.18
C ILE A 143 -12.23 9.65 -19.98
#